data_AF-A0A9N9G5G9-F1
#
_entry.id   AF-A0A9N9G5G9-F1
#
_cell.length_a   1.000
_cell.length_b   1.000
_cell.length_c   1.000
_cell.angle_alpha   90.00
_cell.angle_beta   90.00
_cell.angle_gamma   90.00
#
_symmetry.space_group_name_H-M   'P 1'
#
loop_
_entity.id
_entity.type
_entity.pdbx_description
1 polymer ?
#
loop_
_entity_poly.entity_id
_entity_poly.type
_entity_poly.pdbx_seq_one_letter_code
_entity_poly.pdbx_strand_id
1 'polypeptide(L)'
;MPHKYTSYIEILSEKADQWRNFCICISCRNIISCPAALLQKFPNKSDRVRNHLKKCIHFKEKHPDIFEKFFGSIKESALNSKRSRIESSSSSTYSSRSWMSHSTNKSISTLDSFIARPLSKNDKYTFEKLLIHATVSAGWALQWVDNKEVKELFSFINPTLKLPDRRVLGGQILNDESKALQVEMKQKLQNDSVGVTLTFDGWTNKGLDISNEFEQWKEVVEKIEVMIKEINEMKVDLITIVSDNAPSYAAARRRLRLKYIHITFLPCFAHQINLCIGEIFKESEEFKQASIKAIKIALYFKSSNNKYFIGQLRTLQKETYKKYIQIAIGNDTRWNSHYECFRTLIKSKGALRTLGSKFESPYDTSSYRHPNELLYLPVDIASILLDETWWQLLSKLEKVLKPYLLHEFEQLVQFWKNYEDSDLEQKILNRLQTRWQNWE
;
A
#
# COMPACT_ATOMS: atom_id res chain seq x y z
N MET A 1 -15.57 32.98 10.40
CA MET A 1 -15.37 33.88 9.23
C MET A 1 -16.59 33.82 8.34
N PRO A 2 -17.34 34.92 8.16
CA PRO A 2 -18.52 34.94 7.29
C PRO A 2 -18.09 34.83 5.82
N HIS A 3 -18.64 33.85 5.10
CA HIS A 3 -18.52 33.70 3.66
C HIS A 3 -19.90 33.82 2.97
N LYS A 4 -19.93 33.89 1.64
CA LYS A 4 -21.15 34.09 0.83
C LYS A 4 -22.31 33.09 1.04
N TYR A 5 -22.05 31.96 1.71
CA TYR A 5 -23.06 30.94 2.03
C TYR A 5 -23.51 30.94 3.51
N THR A 6 -22.99 31.85 4.34
CA THR A 6 -23.19 31.82 5.81
C THR A 6 -24.66 31.98 6.18
N SER A 7 -25.43 32.72 5.38
CA SER A 7 -26.87 32.94 5.60
C SER A 7 -27.74 31.69 5.38
N TYR A 8 -27.19 30.60 4.84
CA TYR A 8 -27.92 29.36 4.55
C TYR A 8 -27.50 28.18 5.43
N ILE A 9 -26.64 28.45 6.40
CA ILE A 9 -26.13 27.49 7.37
C ILE A 9 -26.27 28.04 8.79
N GLU A 10 -26.45 27.15 9.74
CA GLU A 10 -26.41 27.47 11.16
C GLU A 10 -25.11 26.92 11.74
N ILE A 11 -24.35 27.77 12.42
CA ILE A 11 -23.06 27.42 13.02
C ILE A 11 -23.33 26.90 14.43
N LEU A 12 -22.87 25.68 14.71
CA LEU A 12 -22.98 25.04 16.01
C LEU A 12 -21.89 25.55 16.97
N SER A 13 -22.08 25.38 18.28
CA SER A 13 -21.07 25.70 19.29
C SER A 13 -19.90 24.71 19.32
N GLU A 14 -20.08 23.51 18.74
CA GLU A 14 -19.09 22.44 18.68
C GLU A 14 -17.97 22.75 17.66
N LYS A 15 -16.72 22.55 18.08
CA LYS A 15 -15.54 22.76 17.23
C LYS A 15 -15.32 21.59 16.27
N ALA A 16 -15.17 21.90 14.99
CA ALA A 16 -14.73 20.94 13.96
C ALA A 16 -13.21 20.85 13.87
N ASP A 17 -12.51 21.95 14.20
CA ASP A 17 -11.05 22.02 14.35
C ASP A 17 -10.65 23.18 15.27
N GLN A 18 -9.36 23.44 15.44
CA GLN A 18 -8.85 24.53 16.30
C GLN A 18 -9.41 25.93 15.94
N TRP A 19 -9.85 26.13 14.70
CA TRP A 19 -10.19 27.44 14.13
C TRP A 19 -11.66 27.59 13.71
N ARG A 20 -12.42 26.48 13.58
CA ARG A 20 -13.76 26.46 12.97
C ARG A 20 -14.73 25.55 13.73
N ASN A 21 -15.99 25.95 13.69
CA ASN A 21 -17.09 25.17 14.24
C ASN A 21 -17.79 24.31 13.16
N PHE A 22 -18.53 23.31 13.60
CA PHE A 22 -19.47 22.60 12.75
C PHE A 22 -20.64 23.50 12.36
N CYS A 23 -21.27 23.20 11.22
CA CYS A 23 -22.49 23.84 10.77
C CYS A 23 -23.46 22.83 10.16
N ILE A 24 -24.73 23.19 10.14
CA ILE A 24 -25.81 22.45 9.49
C ILE A 24 -26.51 23.34 8.46
N CYS A 25 -27.07 22.74 7.40
CA CYS A 25 -27.87 23.47 6.43
C CYS A 25 -29.26 23.79 7.01
N ILE A 26 -29.66 25.07 6.96
CA ILE A 26 -30.94 25.54 7.50
C ILE A 26 -32.12 24.87 6.76
N SER A 27 -32.01 24.68 5.44
CA SER A 27 -33.06 24.02 4.64
C SER A 27 -33.26 22.55 5.03
N CYS A 28 -32.19 21.83 5.41
CA CYS A 28 -32.30 20.46 5.90
C CYS A 28 -32.91 20.39 7.30
N ARG A 29 -32.51 21.31 8.20
CA ARG A 29 -33.04 21.37 9.58
C ARG A 29 -34.55 21.53 9.60
N ASN A 30 -35.09 22.39 8.75
CA ASN A 30 -36.51 22.72 8.76
C ASN A 30 -37.42 21.59 8.25
N ILE A 31 -36.86 20.56 7.59
CA ILE A 31 -37.63 19.45 7.00
C ILE A 31 -37.43 18.14 7.77
N ILE A 32 -36.21 17.86 8.24
CA ILE A 32 -35.83 16.53 8.77
C ILE A 32 -35.92 16.46 10.31
N SER A 33 -36.34 17.54 10.98
CA SER A 33 -36.26 17.76 12.44
C SER A 33 -34.83 17.85 12.98
N CYS A 34 -34.64 18.61 14.06
CA CYS A 34 -33.32 18.99 14.60
C CYS A 34 -32.37 17.81 14.89
N PRO A 35 -32.83 16.68 15.50
CA PRO A 35 -31.95 15.56 15.85
C PRO A 35 -31.31 14.87 14.62
N ALA A 36 -32.07 14.68 13.55
CA ALA A 36 -31.56 14.03 12.34
C ALA A 36 -30.73 14.98 11.46
N ALA A 37 -30.93 16.29 11.56
CA ALA A 37 -30.05 17.29 10.93
C ALA A 37 -28.66 17.36 11.60
N LEU A 38 -28.56 17.11 12.91
CA LEU A 38 -27.28 17.08 13.65
C LEU A 38 -26.37 15.90 13.21
N LEU A 39 -26.96 14.80 12.74
CA LEU A 39 -26.22 13.68 12.14
C LEU A 39 -25.56 14.05 10.80
N GLN A 40 -26.01 15.13 10.16
CA GLN A 40 -25.45 15.63 8.90
C GLN A 40 -24.62 16.93 9.08
N LYS A 41 -24.08 17.17 10.28
CA LYS A 41 -23.21 18.34 10.53
C LYS A 41 -21.89 18.23 9.74
N PHE A 42 -21.41 19.35 9.21
CA PHE A 42 -20.15 19.43 8.46
C PHE A 42 -19.33 20.68 8.85
N PRO A 43 -18.00 20.69 8.65
CA PRO A 43 -17.18 21.84 9.03
C PRO A 43 -17.57 23.10 8.26
N ASN A 44 -17.61 24.26 8.95
CA ASN A 44 -17.89 25.56 8.34
C ASN A 44 -16.71 26.05 7.49
N LYS A 45 -16.55 25.43 6.32
CA LYS A 45 -15.59 25.79 5.27
C LYS A 45 -16.37 26.08 3.99
N SER A 46 -16.10 27.21 3.35
CA SER A 46 -16.81 27.69 2.15
C SER A 46 -17.00 26.63 1.07
N ASP A 47 -15.99 25.81 0.78
CA ASP A 47 -16.07 24.74 -0.22
C ASP A 47 -16.96 23.58 0.21
N ARG A 48 -16.93 23.22 1.51
CA ARG A 48 -17.76 22.14 2.06
C ARG A 48 -19.22 22.56 2.07
N VAL A 49 -19.50 23.79 2.48
CA VAL A 49 -20.83 24.39 2.43
C VAL A 49 -21.32 24.46 0.99
N ARG A 50 -20.49 24.92 0.04
CA ARG A 50 -20.82 24.95 -1.39
C ARG A 50 -21.17 23.57 -1.94
N ASN A 51 -20.38 22.56 -1.61
CA ASN A 51 -20.61 21.19 -2.08
C ASN A 51 -21.87 20.56 -1.49
N HIS A 52 -22.17 20.85 -0.22
CA HIS A 52 -23.42 20.42 0.40
C HIS A 52 -24.62 21.11 -0.28
N LEU A 53 -24.62 22.45 -0.38
CA LEU A 53 -25.73 23.20 -0.98
C LEU A 53 -25.96 22.81 -2.45
N LYS A 54 -24.91 22.51 -3.23
CA LYS A 54 -25.03 22.03 -4.62
C LYS A 54 -25.77 20.69 -4.74
N LYS A 55 -25.67 19.83 -3.73
CA LYS A 55 -26.27 18.48 -3.69
C LYS A 55 -27.55 18.41 -2.87
N CYS A 56 -27.85 19.46 -2.10
CA CYS A 56 -28.97 19.49 -1.18
C CYS A 56 -30.28 19.75 -1.94
N ILE A 57 -31.13 18.71 -1.99
CA ILE A 57 -32.46 18.74 -2.63
C ILE A 57 -33.33 19.81 -1.95
N HIS A 58 -33.36 19.83 -0.62
CA HIS A 58 -34.13 20.79 0.18
C HIS A 58 -33.70 22.24 -0.01
N PHE A 59 -32.42 22.50 -0.28
CA PHE A 59 -31.94 23.84 -0.58
C PHE A 59 -32.36 24.29 -1.98
N LYS A 60 -32.30 23.38 -2.97
CA LYS A 60 -32.75 23.63 -4.34
C LYS A 60 -34.25 23.91 -4.41
N GLU A 61 -35.06 23.18 -3.65
CA GLU A 61 -36.52 23.36 -3.59
C GLU A 61 -36.93 24.66 -2.88
N LYS A 62 -36.25 25.02 -1.79
CA LYS A 62 -36.60 26.19 -0.98
C LYS A 62 -36.08 27.51 -1.55
N HIS A 63 -34.97 27.48 -2.30
CA HIS A 63 -34.33 28.67 -2.88
C HIS A 63 -33.87 28.44 -4.34
N PRO A 64 -34.80 28.17 -5.28
CA PRO A 64 -34.45 27.83 -6.66
C PRO A 64 -33.69 28.94 -7.39
N ASP A 65 -34.10 30.21 -7.25
CA ASP A 65 -33.46 31.35 -7.92
C ASP A 65 -32.02 31.57 -7.43
N ILE A 66 -31.78 31.34 -6.14
CA ILE A 66 -30.46 31.46 -5.50
C ILE A 66 -29.59 30.27 -5.89
N PHE A 67 -30.16 29.08 -6.00
CA PHE A 67 -29.47 27.89 -6.48
C PHE A 67 -28.98 28.09 -7.91
N GLU A 68 -29.82 28.62 -8.79
CA GLU A 68 -29.47 28.90 -10.19
C GLU A 68 -28.41 30.00 -10.30
N LYS A 69 -28.51 31.06 -9.48
CA LYS A 69 -27.46 32.10 -9.38
C LYS A 69 -26.11 31.56 -8.88
N PHE A 70 -26.10 30.56 -7.99
CA PHE A 70 -24.86 29.98 -7.45
C PHE A 70 -24.30 28.81 -8.27
N PHE A 71 -25.14 28.09 -9.02
CA PHE A 71 -24.80 26.79 -9.60
C PHE A 71 -25.26 26.57 -11.06
N GLY A 72 -25.98 27.51 -11.67
CA GLY A 72 -26.33 27.47 -13.09
C GLY A 72 -25.09 27.62 -13.98
N SER A 73 -25.01 26.85 -15.07
CA SER A 73 -23.98 26.99 -16.11
C SER A 73 -24.60 26.76 -17.49
N ILE A 74 -24.31 27.69 -18.39
CA ILE A 74 -24.76 27.80 -19.79
C ILE A 74 -24.40 26.55 -20.60
N LYS A 75 -25.39 26.01 -21.34
CA LYS A 75 -25.38 25.42 -22.71
C LYS A 75 -26.86 25.43 -23.17
N GLU A 76 -27.27 25.86 -24.36
CA GLU A 76 -26.92 25.32 -25.68
C GLU A 76 -27.60 26.18 -26.77
N SER A 77 -26.99 26.35 -27.96
CA SER A 77 -27.76 26.58 -29.18
C SER A 77 -27.10 25.89 -30.37
N ALA A 78 -27.86 24.99 -30.98
CA ALA A 78 -27.63 24.45 -32.31
C ALA A 78 -28.96 24.52 -33.07
N LEU A 79 -28.95 24.99 -34.32
CA LEU A 79 -29.62 24.32 -35.44
C LEU A 79 -29.37 25.02 -36.80
N ASN A 80 -29.28 24.15 -37.81
CA ASN A 80 -29.48 24.31 -39.26
C ASN A 80 -28.31 24.67 -40.17
N SER A 81 -27.76 23.64 -40.86
CA SER A 81 -28.13 23.37 -42.26
C SER A 81 -27.57 22.02 -42.74
N LYS A 82 -28.40 21.25 -43.46
CA LYS A 82 -28.05 20.00 -44.17
C LYS A 82 -27.35 20.32 -45.50
N ARG A 83 -26.33 19.55 -45.89
CA ARG A 83 -26.24 18.96 -47.25
C ARG A 83 -25.19 17.83 -47.39
N SER A 84 -25.71 16.67 -47.78
CA SER A 84 -25.20 15.56 -48.63
C SER A 84 -23.72 15.18 -48.72
N ARG A 85 -23.49 13.86 -48.50
CA ARG A 85 -22.37 12.99 -48.94
C ARG A 85 -21.98 13.16 -50.41
N ILE A 86 -20.70 12.93 -50.72
CA ILE A 86 -20.22 12.04 -51.81
C ILE A 86 -18.97 11.28 -51.32
N GLU A 87 -18.91 10.00 -51.70
CA GLU A 87 -17.98 8.91 -51.35
C GLU A 87 -16.68 8.88 -52.18
N SER A 88 -15.66 8.17 -51.68
CA SER A 88 -14.88 7.09 -52.37
C SER A 88 -13.56 6.84 -51.59
N SER A 89 -13.42 5.73 -50.86
CA SER A 89 -12.82 4.43 -51.27
C SER A 89 -11.37 4.57 -51.75
N SER A 90 -10.32 3.95 -51.20
CA SER A 90 -10.08 2.50 -50.96
C SER A 90 -8.61 2.38 -50.45
N SER A 91 -8.36 1.79 -49.28
CA SER A 91 -7.85 0.42 -49.02
C SER A 91 -6.39 0.12 -49.40
N SER A 92 -5.57 -0.11 -48.35
CA SER A 92 -4.59 -1.21 -48.14
C SER A 92 -3.49 -1.43 -49.21
N THR A 93 -2.22 -1.76 -48.90
CA THR A 93 -1.74 -2.86 -48.06
C THR A 93 -0.20 -2.81 -48.00
N TYR A 94 0.37 -3.13 -46.84
CA TYR A 94 1.58 -3.94 -46.59
C TYR A 94 2.92 -3.70 -47.32
N SER A 95 3.89 -3.28 -46.49
CA SER A 95 5.06 -4.09 -46.05
C SER A 95 6.43 -3.94 -46.72
N SER A 96 7.41 -3.82 -45.81
CA SER A 96 8.77 -4.37 -45.84
C SER A 96 9.93 -3.57 -46.43
N ARG A 97 10.79 -3.18 -45.48
CA ARG A 97 12.26 -3.38 -45.41
C ARG A 97 13.17 -2.71 -46.44
N SER A 98 14.08 -1.92 -45.87
CA SER A 98 15.54 -1.96 -46.02
C SER A 98 16.14 -0.64 -46.50
N TRP A 99 17.05 -0.14 -45.66
CA TRP A 99 17.99 0.92 -45.98
C TRP A 99 18.89 0.52 -47.14
N MET A 100 18.91 1.32 -48.20
CA MET A 100 20.10 1.56 -49.01
C MET A 100 20.10 3.02 -49.49
N SER A 101 21.26 3.65 -49.34
CA SER A 101 21.61 5.00 -49.73
C SER A 101 21.74 5.14 -51.23
N HIS A 102 21.01 6.07 -51.86
CA HIS A 102 21.60 7.20 -52.58
C HIS A 102 20.52 8.13 -53.15
N SER A 103 20.90 9.40 -53.15
CA SER A 103 20.22 10.57 -53.72
C SER A 103 19.34 10.26 -54.93
N THR A 104 18.07 10.67 -54.85
CA THR A 104 17.44 11.53 -55.87
C THR A 104 16.04 11.95 -55.39
N ASN A 105 15.75 13.24 -55.57
CA ASN A 105 14.46 13.91 -55.40
C ASN A 105 13.89 13.91 -53.97
N LYS A 106 14.45 14.78 -53.13
CA LYS A 106 13.65 15.42 -52.07
C LYS A 106 12.46 16.09 -52.78
N SER A 107 11.29 15.47 -52.74
CA SER A 107 10.07 16.27 -52.69
C SER A 107 10.26 17.18 -51.49
N ILE A 108 10.48 18.47 -51.76
CA ILE A 108 10.39 19.48 -50.72
C ILE A 108 9.00 19.30 -50.12
N SER A 109 8.94 18.74 -48.91
CA SER A 109 7.70 18.77 -48.14
C SER A 109 7.32 20.24 -48.04
N THR A 110 6.05 20.55 -48.31
CA THR A 110 5.57 21.93 -48.22
C THR A 110 5.95 22.50 -46.86
N LEU A 111 6.13 23.82 -46.75
CA LEU A 111 6.44 24.49 -45.48
C LEU A 111 5.45 24.11 -44.35
N ASP A 112 4.25 23.61 -44.71
CA ASP A 112 3.28 23.00 -43.79
C ASP A 112 3.80 21.79 -43.00
N SER A 113 4.90 21.15 -43.41
CA SER A 113 5.54 20.08 -42.62
C SER A 113 6.29 20.63 -41.40
N PHE A 114 6.60 21.93 -41.39
CA PHE A 114 7.25 22.63 -40.28
C PHE A 114 6.26 23.34 -39.35
N ILE A 115 4.96 23.37 -39.70
CA ILE A 115 3.91 23.93 -38.86
C ILE A 115 3.41 22.83 -37.93
N ALA A 116 3.35 23.11 -36.62
CA ALA A 116 2.78 22.21 -35.63
C ALA A 116 1.32 21.87 -36.02
N ARG A 117 1.06 20.60 -36.33
CA ARG A 117 -0.28 20.12 -36.71
C ARG A 117 -0.97 19.48 -35.51
N PRO A 118 -2.30 19.66 -35.37
CA PRO A 118 -3.08 18.89 -34.40
C PRO A 118 -2.85 17.38 -34.60
N LEU A 119 -2.76 16.64 -33.50
CA LEU A 119 -2.61 15.19 -33.55
C LEU A 119 -3.77 14.56 -34.35
N SER A 120 -3.44 13.60 -35.22
CA SER A 120 -4.45 12.74 -35.82
C SER A 120 -5.18 11.93 -34.74
N LYS A 121 -6.30 11.31 -35.07
CA LYS A 121 -7.01 10.45 -34.10
C LYS A 121 -6.13 9.31 -33.57
N ASN A 122 -5.31 8.71 -34.43
CA ASN A 122 -4.40 7.62 -34.05
C ASN A 122 -3.21 8.14 -33.22
N ASP A 123 -2.66 9.30 -33.58
CA ASP A 123 -1.55 9.88 -32.81
C ASP A 123 -2.03 10.35 -31.43
N LYS A 124 -3.27 10.85 -31.34
CA LYS A 124 -3.89 11.20 -30.07
C LYS A 124 -4.05 9.98 -29.17
N TYR A 125 -4.55 8.86 -29.69
CA TYR A 125 -4.65 7.62 -28.95
C TYR A 125 -3.27 7.12 -28.47
N THR A 126 -2.28 7.14 -29.36
CA THR A 126 -0.90 6.77 -29.03
C THR A 126 -0.30 7.68 -27.97
N PHE A 127 -0.54 8.98 -28.08
CA PHE A 127 -0.12 9.97 -27.09
C PHE A 127 -0.75 9.72 -25.72
N GLU A 128 -2.07 9.50 -25.65
CA GLU A 128 -2.79 9.22 -24.41
C GLU A 128 -2.29 7.94 -23.74
N LYS A 129 -2.04 6.88 -24.51
CA LYS A 129 -1.42 5.63 -24.05
C LYS A 129 -0.02 5.85 -23.46
N LEU A 130 0.85 6.58 -24.18
CA LEU A 130 2.19 6.90 -23.69
C LEU A 130 2.14 7.75 -22.41
N LEU A 131 1.18 8.67 -22.31
CA LEU A 131 1.00 9.53 -21.15
C LEU A 131 0.64 8.74 -19.89
N ILE A 132 -0.31 7.80 -19.99
CA ILE A 132 -0.68 6.97 -18.84
C ILE A 132 0.43 5.99 -18.47
N HIS A 133 1.13 5.40 -19.45
CA HIS A 133 2.29 4.55 -19.19
C HIS A 133 3.40 5.30 -18.44
N ALA A 134 3.75 6.51 -18.90
CA ALA A 134 4.74 7.35 -18.23
C ALA A 134 4.29 7.72 -16.80
N THR A 135 3.01 8.07 -16.63
CA THR A 135 2.42 8.40 -15.32
C THR A 135 2.56 7.25 -14.33
N VAL A 136 2.18 6.03 -14.73
CA VAL A 136 2.26 4.84 -13.88
C VAL A 136 3.72 4.46 -13.62
N SER A 137 4.56 4.43 -14.66
CA SER A 137 5.97 4.05 -14.54
C SER A 137 6.77 5.00 -13.66
N ALA A 138 6.45 6.29 -13.66
CA ALA A 138 7.11 7.28 -12.83
C ALA A 138 6.50 7.42 -11.42
N GLY A 139 5.41 6.68 -11.13
CA GLY A 139 4.70 6.77 -9.85
C GLY A 139 4.07 8.16 -9.61
N TRP A 140 3.71 8.88 -10.67
CA TRP A 140 3.16 10.23 -10.54
C TRP A 140 1.69 10.22 -10.16
N ALA A 141 1.30 11.16 -9.30
CA ALA A 141 -0.11 11.42 -9.02
C ALA A 141 -0.80 11.97 -10.28
N LEU A 142 -1.99 11.47 -10.62
CA LEU A 142 -2.76 11.85 -11.82
C LEU A 142 -3.03 13.36 -11.98
N GLN A 143 -2.85 14.16 -10.93
CA GLN A 143 -3.01 15.62 -10.97
C GLN A 143 -1.89 16.33 -11.74
N TRP A 144 -0.77 15.67 -12.03
CA TRP A 144 0.38 16.30 -12.70
C TRP A 144 0.00 16.88 -14.08
N VAL A 145 -0.94 16.27 -14.81
CA VAL A 145 -1.42 16.79 -16.11
C VAL A 145 -2.22 18.09 -15.98
N ASP A 146 -2.71 18.43 -14.79
CA ASP A 146 -3.43 19.67 -14.54
C ASP A 146 -2.53 20.85 -14.14
N ASN A 147 -1.27 20.57 -13.77
CA ASN A 147 -0.30 21.56 -13.33
C ASN A 147 0.01 22.59 -14.44
N LYS A 148 0.14 23.87 -14.06
CA LYS A 148 0.29 24.98 -15.01
C LYS A 148 1.64 24.95 -15.71
N GLU A 149 2.70 24.71 -14.97
CA GLU A 149 4.08 24.64 -15.48
C GLU A 149 4.25 23.45 -16.43
N VAL A 150 3.62 22.31 -16.12
CA VAL A 150 3.55 21.15 -17.03
C VAL A 150 2.81 21.49 -18.31
N LYS A 151 1.65 22.16 -18.23
CA LYS A 151 0.91 22.59 -19.42
C LYS A 151 1.72 23.56 -20.29
N GLU A 152 2.45 24.49 -19.66
CA GLU A 152 3.35 25.40 -20.36
C GLU A 152 4.50 24.66 -21.04
N LEU A 153 5.10 23.66 -20.37
CA LEU A 153 6.13 22.80 -20.95
C LEU A 153 5.63 22.06 -22.20
N PHE A 154 4.46 21.41 -22.12
CA PHE A 154 3.90 20.69 -23.27
C PHE A 154 3.47 21.64 -24.39
N SER A 155 2.98 22.84 -24.04
CA SER A 155 2.68 23.89 -25.02
C SER A 155 3.94 24.44 -25.70
N PHE A 156 5.09 24.47 -25.01
CA PHE A 156 6.39 24.84 -25.60
C PHE A 156 6.87 23.76 -26.59
N ILE A 157 6.71 22.48 -26.24
CA ILE A 157 7.07 21.36 -27.12
C ILE A 157 6.21 21.34 -28.38
N ASN A 158 4.89 21.48 -28.22
CA ASN A 158 3.95 21.57 -29.32
C ASN A 158 2.69 22.34 -28.88
N PRO A 159 2.47 23.58 -29.37
CA PRO A 159 1.32 24.40 -28.97
C PRO A 159 -0.05 23.80 -29.29
N THR A 160 -0.11 22.85 -30.25
CA THR A 160 -1.36 22.17 -30.63
C THR A 160 -1.66 20.96 -29.74
N LEU A 161 -0.70 20.52 -28.94
CA LEU A 161 -0.83 19.38 -28.05
C LEU A 161 -1.60 19.77 -26.78
N LYS A 162 -2.76 19.15 -26.59
CA LYS A 162 -3.59 19.38 -25.40
C LYS A 162 -3.49 18.18 -24.49
N LEU A 163 -3.02 18.41 -23.27
CA LEU A 163 -3.04 17.39 -22.23
C LEU A 163 -4.49 17.07 -21.83
N PRO A 164 -4.83 15.79 -21.60
CA PRO A 164 -6.08 15.43 -20.95
C PRO A 164 -6.11 15.96 -19.53
N ASP A 165 -7.30 16.24 -19.00
CA ASP A 165 -7.44 16.53 -17.58
C ASP A 165 -7.29 15.24 -16.75
N ARG A 166 -7.08 15.40 -15.44
CA ARG A 166 -6.89 14.24 -14.54
C ARG A 166 -8.07 13.26 -14.52
N ARG A 167 -9.29 13.70 -14.85
CA ARG A 167 -10.48 12.84 -14.88
C ARG A 167 -10.51 12.00 -16.15
N VAL A 168 -10.09 12.56 -17.28
CA VAL A 168 -9.93 11.83 -18.53
C VAL A 168 -8.78 10.82 -18.40
N LEU A 169 -7.64 11.25 -17.83
CA LEU A 169 -6.49 10.39 -17.58
C LEU A 169 -6.82 9.23 -16.64
N GLY A 170 -7.37 9.52 -15.46
CA GLY A 170 -7.75 8.52 -14.46
C GLY A 170 -9.07 7.79 -14.73
N GLY A 171 -9.77 8.17 -15.79
CA GLY A 171 -11.07 7.62 -16.18
C GLY A 171 -10.93 6.86 -17.48
N GLN A 172 -11.32 7.51 -18.59
CA GLN A 172 -11.34 6.88 -19.91
C GLN A 172 -9.99 6.26 -20.28
N ILE A 173 -8.90 7.03 -20.24
CA ILE A 173 -7.59 6.57 -20.72
C ILE A 173 -7.10 5.38 -19.88
N LEU A 174 -7.14 5.50 -18.54
CA LEU A 174 -6.75 4.41 -17.65
C LEU A 174 -7.62 3.16 -17.85
N ASN A 175 -8.94 3.32 -17.99
CA ASN A 175 -9.85 2.18 -18.17
C ASN A 175 -9.63 1.49 -19.51
N ASP A 176 -9.40 2.24 -20.58
CA ASP A 176 -9.18 1.69 -21.92
C ASP A 176 -7.85 0.92 -21.98
N GLU A 177 -6.76 1.48 -21.43
CA GLU A 177 -5.48 0.77 -21.34
C GLU A 177 -5.53 -0.41 -20.36
N SER A 178 -6.27 -0.30 -19.25
CA SER A 178 -6.49 -1.42 -18.32
C SER A 178 -7.21 -2.58 -19.01
N LYS A 179 -8.25 -2.31 -19.81
CA LYS A 179 -8.93 -3.35 -20.61
C LYS A 179 -8.00 -3.99 -21.63
N ALA A 180 -7.18 -3.19 -22.33
CA ALA A 180 -6.21 -3.72 -23.27
C ALA A 180 -5.20 -4.65 -22.57
N LEU A 181 -4.68 -4.24 -21.41
CA LEU A 181 -3.79 -5.04 -20.57
C LEU A 181 -4.47 -6.31 -20.02
N GLN A 182 -5.75 -6.24 -19.65
CA GLN A 182 -6.52 -7.41 -19.21
C GLN A 182 -6.67 -8.44 -20.33
N VAL A 183 -6.88 -8.01 -21.58
CA VAL A 183 -6.92 -8.91 -22.74
C VAL A 183 -5.57 -9.57 -22.96
N GLU A 184 -4.48 -8.81 -22.91
CA GLU A 184 -3.12 -9.35 -23.05
C GLU A 184 -2.78 -10.33 -21.91
N MET A 185 -3.09 -9.96 -20.67
CA MET A 185 -2.90 -10.80 -19.49
C MET A 185 -3.70 -12.10 -19.63
N LYS A 186 -4.97 -12.03 -20.05
CA LYS A 186 -5.80 -13.21 -20.28
C LYS A 186 -5.19 -14.13 -21.34
N GLN A 187 -4.70 -13.58 -22.45
CA GLN A 187 -4.02 -14.38 -23.48
C GLN A 187 -2.76 -15.06 -22.93
N LYS A 188 -1.95 -14.37 -22.12
CA LYS A 188 -0.78 -14.97 -21.46
C LYS A 188 -1.17 -16.12 -20.53
N LEU A 189 -2.21 -15.93 -19.72
CA LEU A 189 -2.70 -16.96 -18.80
C LEU A 189 -3.28 -18.17 -19.54
N GLN A 190 -3.99 -17.95 -20.64
CA GLN A 190 -4.57 -19.03 -21.47
C GLN A 190 -3.52 -19.84 -22.24
N ASN A 191 -2.42 -19.20 -22.61
CA ASN A 191 -1.33 -19.82 -23.37
C ASN A 191 -0.27 -20.47 -22.48
N ASP A 192 -0.42 -20.42 -21.15
CA ASP A 192 0.49 -21.10 -20.24
C ASP A 192 0.35 -22.62 -20.40
N SER A 193 1.47 -23.30 -20.66
CA SER A 193 1.48 -24.74 -20.96
C SER A 193 1.40 -25.64 -19.73
N VAL A 194 1.63 -25.08 -18.54
CA VAL A 194 1.69 -25.83 -17.27
C VAL A 194 0.42 -25.62 -16.45
N GLY A 195 -0.07 -24.39 -16.42
CA GLY A 195 -1.22 -23.98 -15.63
C GLY A 195 -0.86 -22.88 -14.63
N VAL A 196 -1.89 -22.20 -14.14
CA VAL A 196 -1.77 -21.00 -13.32
C VAL A 196 -1.93 -21.34 -11.84
N THR A 197 -1.13 -20.68 -11.01
CA THR A 197 -1.30 -20.68 -9.55
C THR A 197 -1.99 -19.39 -9.11
N LEU A 198 -3.13 -19.51 -8.43
CA LEU A 198 -3.81 -18.38 -7.80
C LEU A 198 -3.31 -18.21 -6.37
N THR A 199 -2.74 -17.05 -6.06
CA THR A 199 -2.33 -16.69 -4.69
C THR A 199 -3.12 -15.49 -4.19
N PHE A 200 -3.69 -15.56 -2.99
CA PHE A 200 -4.35 -14.41 -2.37
C PHE A 200 -4.09 -14.34 -0.86
N ASP A 201 -4.18 -13.13 -0.33
CA ASP A 201 -3.93 -12.83 1.08
C ASP A 201 -5.19 -12.25 1.74
N GLY A 202 -5.48 -12.70 2.97
CA GLY A 202 -6.56 -12.18 3.79
C GLY A 202 -6.04 -11.11 4.73
N TRP A 203 -6.60 -9.90 4.69
CA TRP A 203 -6.29 -8.88 5.69
C TRP A 203 -7.55 -8.33 6.36
N THR A 204 -7.55 -8.36 7.68
CA THR A 204 -8.63 -7.82 8.50
C THR A 204 -8.27 -6.40 8.96
N ASN A 205 -9.12 -5.42 8.63
CA ASN A 205 -9.08 -4.11 9.27
C ASN A 205 -9.45 -4.28 10.75
N LYS A 206 -8.49 -4.11 11.66
CA LYS A 206 -8.74 -4.11 13.12
C LYS A 206 -9.59 -2.90 13.52
N GLY A 207 -10.90 -3.01 13.35
CA GLY A 207 -11.90 -1.98 13.67
C GLY A 207 -13.33 -2.49 13.79
N LEU A 208 -13.59 -3.76 13.43
CA LEU A 208 -14.81 -4.46 13.81
C LEU A 208 -14.42 -5.67 14.66
N ASP A 209 -15.06 -5.76 15.82
CA ASP A 209 -15.05 -6.90 16.72
C ASP A 209 -15.81 -8.05 16.04
N ILE A 210 -15.16 -9.20 15.80
CA ILE A 210 -15.77 -10.35 15.14
C ILE A 210 -15.44 -11.61 15.93
N SER A 211 -16.22 -11.84 16.98
CA SER A 211 -16.16 -13.01 17.87
C SER A 211 -16.64 -14.33 17.23
N ASN A 212 -16.95 -14.35 15.92
CA ASN A 212 -17.44 -15.55 15.22
C ASN A 212 -16.44 -16.05 14.16
N GLU A 213 -15.30 -16.59 14.60
CA GLU A 213 -14.33 -17.25 13.70
C GLU A 213 -14.89 -18.51 13.01
N PHE A 214 -15.94 -19.13 13.56
CA PHE A 214 -16.50 -20.41 13.08
C PHE A 214 -17.37 -20.30 11.81
N GLU A 215 -17.91 -19.11 11.48
CA GLU A 215 -18.73 -18.92 10.27
C GLU A 215 -17.95 -18.32 9.09
N GLN A 216 -16.78 -17.77 9.33
CA GLN A 216 -15.98 -17.07 8.31
C GLN A 216 -15.43 -18.00 7.22
N TRP A 217 -15.23 -19.30 7.50
CA TRP A 217 -14.72 -20.22 6.47
C TRP A 217 -15.72 -20.43 5.33
N LYS A 218 -17.03 -20.32 5.59
CA LYS A 218 -18.05 -20.42 4.54
C LYS A 218 -17.93 -19.26 3.56
N GLU A 219 -17.77 -18.04 4.07
CA GLU A 219 -17.52 -16.85 3.25
C GLU A 219 -16.22 -16.98 2.45
N VAL A 220 -15.16 -17.54 3.06
CA VAL A 220 -13.90 -17.81 2.36
C VAL A 220 -14.10 -18.84 1.24
N VAL A 221 -14.84 -19.92 1.50
CA VAL A 221 -15.19 -20.92 0.46
C VAL A 221 -15.95 -20.26 -0.68
N GLU A 222 -17.01 -19.50 -0.38
CA GLU A 222 -17.81 -18.80 -1.40
C GLU A 222 -16.95 -17.88 -2.27
N LYS A 223 -16.07 -17.08 -1.66
CA LYS A 223 -15.13 -16.21 -2.39
C LYS A 223 -14.18 -17.00 -3.28
N ILE A 224 -13.63 -18.11 -2.78
CA ILE A 224 -12.74 -18.96 -3.57
C ILE A 224 -13.50 -19.60 -4.74
N GLU A 225 -14.74 -20.04 -4.54
CA GLU A 225 -15.56 -20.61 -5.61
C GLU A 225 -15.92 -19.58 -6.68
N VAL A 226 -16.19 -18.33 -6.30
CA VAL A 226 -16.36 -17.23 -7.26
C VAL A 226 -15.08 -17.05 -8.07
N MET A 227 -13.90 -17.01 -7.43
CA MET A 227 -12.62 -16.88 -8.13
C MET A 227 -12.35 -18.06 -9.08
N ILE A 228 -12.62 -19.29 -8.65
CA ILE A 228 -12.49 -20.49 -9.50
C ILE A 228 -13.42 -20.36 -10.72
N LYS A 229 -14.66 -19.95 -10.51
CA LYS A 229 -15.64 -19.76 -11.58
C LYS A 229 -15.17 -18.71 -12.60
N GLU A 230 -14.72 -17.55 -12.14
CA GLU A 230 -14.20 -16.48 -13.00
C GLU A 230 -12.99 -16.95 -13.82
N ILE A 231 -12.08 -17.72 -13.21
CA ILE A 231 -10.90 -18.26 -13.90
C ILE A 231 -11.29 -19.32 -14.95
N ASN A 232 -12.26 -20.18 -14.63
CA ASN A 232 -12.80 -21.17 -15.57
C ASN A 232 -13.51 -20.48 -16.76
N GLU A 233 -14.27 -19.41 -16.52
CA GLU A 233 -14.87 -18.59 -17.58
C GLU A 233 -13.81 -17.91 -18.46
N MET A 234 -12.65 -17.61 -17.89
CA MET A 234 -11.49 -17.15 -18.65
C MET A 234 -10.79 -18.26 -19.45
N LYS A 235 -11.20 -19.53 -19.35
CA LYS A 235 -10.54 -20.69 -19.98
C LYS A 235 -9.06 -20.80 -19.63
N VAL A 236 -8.72 -20.45 -18.39
CA VAL A 236 -7.37 -20.57 -17.85
C VAL A 236 -7.31 -21.86 -17.04
N ASP A 237 -6.26 -22.65 -17.25
CA ASP A 237 -6.04 -23.88 -16.49
C ASP A 237 -5.52 -23.54 -15.09
N LEU A 238 -6.36 -23.77 -14.06
CA LEU A 238 -6.04 -23.46 -12.67
C LEU A 238 -5.57 -24.72 -11.95
N ILE A 239 -4.27 -24.80 -11.67
CA ILE A 239 -3.67 -26.01 -11.09
C ILE A 239 -3.49 -25.92 -9.58
N THR A 240 -3.32 -24.70 -9.03
CA THR A 240 -2.99 -24.52 -7.62
C THR A 240 -3.62 -23.26 -7.04
N ILE A 241 -4.09 -23.35 -5.80
CA ILE A 241 -4.55 -22.21 -5.00
C ILE A 241 -3.71 -22.15 -3.73
N VAL A 242 -3.10 -20.99 -3.48
CA VAL A 242 -2.33 -20.68 -2.27
C VAL A 242 -3.05 -19.62 -1.46
N SER A 243 -3.35 -19.93 -0.20
CA SER A 243 -4.00 -18.99 0.73
C SER A 243 -3.31 -18.94 2.09
N ASP A 244 -3.59 -17.90 2.89
CA ASP A 244 -3.04 -17.76 4.24
C ASP A 244 -3.32 -18.98 5.14
N ASN A 245 -2.66 -19.12 6.29
CA ASN A 245 -2.90 -20.26 7.19
C ASN A 245 -3.79 -19.94 8.39
N ALA A 246 -4.58 -18.87 8.35
CA ALA A 246 -5.54 -18.60 9.40
C ALA A 246 -6.58 -19.74 9.48
N PRO A 247 -7.20 -19.97 10.65
CA PRO A 247 -8.08 -21.13 10.86
C PRO A 247 -9.21 -21.24 9.82
N SER A 248 -9.80 -20.12 9.42
CA SER A 248 -10.86 -20.07 8.40
C SER A 248 -10.38 -20.52 7.02
N TYR A 249 -9.22 -20.05 6.56
CA TYR A 249 -8.63 -20.46 5.28
C TYR A 249 -8.15 -21.90 5.31
N ALA A 250 -7.55 -22.37 6.41
CA ALA A 250 -7.19 -23.77 6.58
C ALA A 250 -8.42 -24.68 6.53
N ALA A 251 -9.52 -24.29 7.18
CA ALA A 251 -10.80 -25.01 7.13
C ALA A 251 -11.43 -25.00 5.73
N ALA A 252 -11.34 -23.88 5.01
CA ALA A 252 -11.81 -23.73 3.64
C ALA A 252 -11.01 -24.64 2.67
N ARG A 253 -9.68 -24.61 2.73
CA ARG A 253 -8.81 -25.47 1.90
C ARG A 253 -9.13 -26.95 2.07
N ARG A 254 -9.27 -27.44 3.31
CA ARG A 254 -9.60 -28.85 3.58
C ARG A 254 -10.89 -29.30 2.89
N ARG A 255 -11.90 -28.45 2.84
CA ARG A 255 -13.20 -28.74 2.21
C ARG A 255 -13.13 -28.63 0.68
N LEU A 256 -12.49 -27.56 0.20
CA LEU A 256 -12.33 -27.32 -1.24
C LEU A 256 -11.47 -28.39 -1.92
N ARG A 257 -10.45 -28.93 -1.23
CA ARG A 257 -9.61 -30.03 -1.72
C ARG A 257 -10.42 -31.30 -2.03
N LEU A 258 -11.49 -31.56 -1.28
CA LEU A 258 -12.41 -32.69 -1.54
C LEU A 258 -13.33 -32.43 -2.74
N LYS A 259 -13.68 -31.17 -2.99
CA LYS A 259 -14.59 -30.77 -4.07
C LYS A 259 -13.87 -30.60 -5.41
N TYR A 260 -12.68 -30.01 -5.39
CA TYR A 260 -11.87 -29.69 -6.57
C TYR A 260 -10.58 -30.52 -6.55
N ILE A 261 -10.73 -31.83 -6.77
CA ILE A 261 -9.62 -32.81 -6.71
C ILE A 261 -8.49 -32.55 -7.72
N HIS A 262 -8.77 -31.80 -8.79
CA HIS A 262 -7.80 -31.42 -9.82
C HIS A 262 -7.01 -30.16 -9.45
N ILE A 263 -7.40 -29.44 -8.39
CA ILE A 263 -6.72 -28.23 -7.92
C ILE A 263 -5.96 -28.56 -6.65
N THR A 264 -4.66 -28.23 -6.64
CA THR A 264 -3.83 -28.36 -5.44
C THR A 264 -4.06 -27.16 -4.51
N PHE A 265 -4.43 -27.41 -3.26
CA PHE A 265 -4.61 -26.35 -2.26
C PHE A 265 -3.42 -26.32 -1.30
N LEU A 266 -2.63 -25.25 -1.35
CA LEU A 266 -1.43 -25.08 -0.52
C LEU A 266 -1.58 -23.94 0.49
N PRO A 267 -0.99 -24.07 1.69
CA PRO A 267 -0.85 -22.93 2.58
C PRO A 267 0.22 -21.94 2.08
N CYS A 268 0.08 -20.67 2.46
CA CYS A 268 1.06 -19.63 2.17
C CYS A 268 2.38 -19.94 2.88
N PHE A 269 3.43 -20.15 2.09
CA PHE A 269 4.76 -20.47 2.57
C PHE A 269 5.32 -19.41 3.54
N ALA A 270 5.18 -18.13 3.21
CA ALA A 270 5.67 -17.05 4.06
C ALA A 270 4.99 -17.03 5.44
N HIS A 271 3.69 -17.33 5.47
CA HIS A 271 2.94 -17.47 6.73
C HIS A 271 3.41 -18.70 7.52
N GLN A 272 3.71 -19.80 6.84
CA GLN A 272 4.23 -21.00 7.48
C GLN A 272 5.59 -20.78 8.15
N ILE A 273 6.49 -20.08 7.47
CA ILE A 273 7.78 -19.67 8.05
C ILE A 273 7.56 -18.83 9.31
N ASN A 274 6.61 -17.89 9.27
CA ASN A 274 6.26 -17.08 10.43
C ASN A 274 5.80 -17.94 11.63
N LEU A 275 4.97 -18.95 11.37
CA LEU A 275 4.51 -19.89 12.39
C LEU A 275 5.66 -20.75 12.94
N CYS A 276 6.58 -21.21 12.09
CA CYS A 276 7.75 -21.99 12.52
C CYS A 276 8.65 -21.17 13.47
N ILE A 277 8.85 -19.89 13.20
CA ILE A 277 9.58 -19.00 14.09
C ILE A 277 8.85 -18.79 15.42
N GLY A 278 7.51 -18.74 15.37
CA GLY A 278 6.69 -18.76 16.58
C GLY A 278 6.92 -20.01 17.45
N GLU A 279 7.21 -21.16 16.86
CA GLU A 279 7.54 -22.38 17.62
C GLU A 279 8.89 -22.28 18.34
N ILE A 280 9.89 -21.61 17.74
CA ILE A 280 11.20 -21.37 18.41
C ILE A 280 10.99 -20.62 19.73
N PHE A 281 10.15 -19.59 19.72
CA PHE A 281 9.85 -18.83 20.93
C PHE A 281 8.97 -19.58 21.95
N LYS A 282 8.28 -20.64 21.53
CA LYS A 282 7.55 -21.52 22.46
C LYS A 282 8.48 -22.54 23.11
N GLU A 283 9.50 -23.01 22.40
CA GLU A 283 10.43 -24.03 22.87
C GLU A 283 11.63 -23.47 23.64
N SER A 284 12.04 -22.22 23.37
CA SER A 284 13.09 -21.52 24.12
C SER A 284 12.58 -20.24 24.74
N GLU A 285 12.43 -20.25 26.06
CA GLU A 285 12.08 -19.06 26.83
C GLU A 285 13.24 -18.04 26.82
N GLU A 286 14.50 -18.47 26.75
CA GLU A 286 15.66 -17.58 26.62
C GLU A 286 15.58 -16.75 25.34
N PHE A 287 15.28 -17.38 24.20
CA PHE A 287 15.12 -16.69 22.92
C PHE A 287 13.91 -15.78 22.91
N LYS A 288 12.80 -16.19 23.54
CA LYS A 288 11.62 -15.34 23.69
C LYS A 288 11.92 -14.09 24.52
N GLN A 289 12.61 -14.24 25.65
CA GLN A 289 13.00 -13.09 26.49
C GLN A 289 14.02 -12.18 25.80
N ALA A 290 14.98 -12.75 25.07
CA ALA A 290 15.94 -11.98 24.28
C ALA A 290 15.24 -11.16 23.19
N SER A 291 14.26 -11.76 22.51
CA SER A 291 13.38 -11.13 21.51
C SER A 291 12.58 -9.95 22.11
N ILE A 292 11.91 -10.15 23.25
CA ILE A 292 11.14 -9.11 23.94
C ILE A 292 12.04 -7.93 24.32
N LYS A 293 13.20 -8.19 24.93
CA LYS A 293 14.20 -7.17 25.27
C LYS A 293 14.68 -6.41 24.02
N ALA A 294 14.96 -7.11 22.92
CA ALA A 294 15.38 -6.48 21.67
C ALA A 294 14.31 -5.56 21.06
N ILE A 295 13.04 -6.00 21.05
CA ILE A 295 11.91 -5.18 20.58
C ILE A 295 11.76 -3.93 21.46
N LYS A 296 11.90 -4.07 22.78
CA LYS A 296 11.87 -2.95 23.73
C LYS A 296 12.94 -1.91 23.42
N ILE A 297 14.19 -2.33 23.19
CA ILE A 297 15.28 -1.42 22.79
C ILE A 297 14.97 -0.75 21.45
N ALA A 298 14.50 -1.51 20.45
CA ALA A 298 14.17 -0.96 19.15
C ALA A 298 13.04 0.09 19.19
N LEU A 299 11.99 -0.16 19.98
CA LEU A 299 10.91 0.78 20.22
C LEU A 299 11.41 2.06 20.90
N TYR A 300 12.30 1.94 21.89
CA TYR A 300 12.91 3.07 22.56
C TYR A 300 13.62 4.01 21.57
N PHE A 301 14.45 3.47 20.68
CA PHE A 301 15.22 4.27 19.70
C PHE A 301 14.44 4.67 18.45
N LYS A 302 13.17 4.29 18.33
CA LYS A 302 12.26 4.78 17.28
C LYS A 302 11.30 5.85 17.80
N SER A 303 11.01 5.85 19.10
CA SER A 303 10.11 6.82 19.71
C SER A 303 10.61 8.25 19.51
N SER A 304 9.75 9.10 18.94
CA SER A 304 10.02 10.53 18.75
C SER A 304 10.14 11.30 20.07
N ASN A 305 9.85 10.68 21.22
CA ASN A 305 10.05 11.26 22.53
C ASN A 305 11.51 11.14 23.01
N ASN A 306 12.30 10.24 22.43
CA ASN A 306 13.68 9.94 22.86
C ASN A 306 14.74 10.59 21.95
N LYS A 307 14.42 11.74 21.32
CA LYS A 307 15.28 12.39 20.31
C LYS A 307 16.71 12.64 20.80
N TYR A 308 16.87 13.00 22.07
CA TYR A 308 18.17 13.23 22.68
C TYR A 308 19.06 11.99 22.57
N PHE A 309 18.62 10.85 23.11
CA PHE A 309 19.39 9.59 23.07
C PHE A 309 19.52 9.02 21.66
N ILE A 310 18.55 9.25 20.77
CA ILE A 310 18.67 8.90 19.34
C ILE A 310 19.78 9.73 18.69
N GLY A 311 19.89 11.02 19.02
CA GLY A 311 20.97 11.90 18.57
C GLY A 311 22.33 11.41 19.07
N GLN A 312 22.45 11.12 20.37
CA GLN A 312 23.67 10.59 20.97
C GLN A 312 24.09 9.25 20.35
N LEU A 313 23.15 8.34 20.13
CA LEU A 313 23.42 7.08 19.44
C LEU A 313 23.96 7.31 18.02
N ARG A 314 23.37 8.25 17.27
CA ARG A 314 23.84 8.60 15.91
C ARG A 314 25.25 9.17 15.93
N THR A 315 25.58 10.01 16.90
CA THR A 315 26.94 10.54 17.09
C THR A 315 27.93 9.40 17.33
N LEU A 316 27.64 8.52 18.30
CA LEU A 316 28.48 7.35 18.60
C LEU A 316 28.62 6.40 17.41
N GLN A 317 27.55 6.16 16.64
CA GLN A 317 27.60 5.37 15.41
C GLN A 317 28.49 6.03 14.35
N LYS A 318 28.42 7.36 14.21
CA LYS A 318 29.25 8.09 13.24
C LYS A 318 30.72 8.08 13.62
N GLU A 319 31.03 8.22 14.91
CA GLU A 319 32.39 8.11 15.45
C GLU A 319 32.97 6.70 15.25
N THR A 320 32.19 5.67 15.61
CA THR A 320 32.66 4.27 15.62
C THR A 320 32.68 3.64 14.23
N TYR A 321 31.64 3.86 13.42
CA TYR A 321 31.40 3.13 12.18
C TYR A 321 31.45 4.00 10.92
N LYS A 322 31.64 5.32 11.06
CA LYS A 322 31.59 6.31 9.97
C LYS A 322 30.26 6.38 9.20
N LYS A 323 29.23 5.67 9.65
CA LYS A 323 27.89 5.58 9.04
C LYS A 323 26.80 5.56 10.10
N TYR A 324 25.60 5.96 9.70
CA TYR A 324 24.40 5.83 10.54
C TYR A 324 23.75 4.47 10.30
N ILE A 325 23.43 3.76 11.38
CA ILE A 325 22.72 2.49 11.31
C ILE A 325 21.32 2.74 11.88
N GLN A 326 20.33 2.76 11.00
CA GLN A 326 18.94 2.90 11.43
C GLN A 326 18.48 1.61 12.12
N ILE A 327 18.03 1.73 13.36
CA ILE A 327 17.43 0.60 14.09
C ILE A 327 16.08 0.27 13.46
N ALA A 328 15.93 -0.97 13.00
CA ALA A 328 14.68 -1.52 12.50
C ALA A 328 13.78 -1.93 13.67
N ILE A 329 12.46 -1.98 13.44
CA ILE A 329 11.50 -2.51 14.42
C ILE A 329 10.99 -3.85 13.92
N GLY A 330 10.95 -4.83 14.82
CA GLY A 330 10.15 -6.04 14.63
C GLY A 330 8.67 -5.69 14.71
N ASN A 331 7.91 -5.97 13.64
CA ASN A 331 6.46 -6.00 13.73
C ASN A 331 6.01 -7.42 14.07
N ASP A 332 5.01 -7.56 14.93
CA ASP A 332 4.52 -8.87 15.37
C ASP A 332 3.99 -9.74 14.21
N THR A 333 3.71 -9.12 13.05
CA THR A 333 3.10 -9.78 11.90
C THR A 333 4.08 -10.38 10.91
N ARG A 334 5.38 -10.06 10.95
CA ARG A 334 6.35 -10.57 9.96
C ARG A 334 7.72 -10.87 10.58
N TRP A 335 8.09 -12.14 10.57
CA TRP A 335 9.40 -12.64 11.00
C TRP A 335 10.62 -11.91 10.42
N ASN A 336 10.57 -11.51 9.14
CA ASN A 336 11.63 -10.72 8.49
C ASN A 336 11.96 -9.45 9.28
N SER A 337 10.95 -8.81 9.85
CA SER A 337 11.14 -7.59 10.64
C SER A 337 11.85 -7.87 11.97
N HIS A 338 11.60 -9.03 12.60
CA HIS A 338 12.31 -9.43 13.82
C HIS A 338 13.79 -9.71 13.54
N TYR A 339 14.09 -10.47 12.49
CA TYR A 339 15.48 -10.68 12.07
C TYR A 339 16.20 -9.36 11.79
N GLU A 340 15.56 -8.47 11.02
CA GLU A 340 16.13 -7.16 10.69
C GLU A 340 16.31 -6.26 11.92
N CYS A 341 15.38 -6.31 12.87
CA CYS A 341 15.51 -5.67 14.17
C CYS A 341 16.76 -6.15 14.90
N PHE A 342 16.91 -7.47 15.09
CA PHE A 342 18.04 -8.04 15.82
C PHE A 342 19.38 -7.76 15.12
N ARG A 343 19.40 -7.90 13.79
CA ARG A 343 20.58 -7.61 12.97
C ARG A 343 21.03 -6.14 13.07
N THR A 344 20.10 -5.18 13.06
CA THR A 344 20.44 -3.75 13.16
C THR A 344 20.91 -3.36 14.56
N LEU A 345 20.37 -4.00 15.61
CA LEU A 345 20.85 -3.87 16.99
C LEU A 345 22.27 -4.43 17.13
N ILE A 346 22.53 -5.65 16.66
CA ILE A 346 23.86 -6.29 16.70
C ILE A 346 24.89 -5.45 15.95
N LYS A 347 24.55 -4.96 14.75
CA LYS A 347 25.41 -4.05 13.99
C LYS A 347 25.72 -2.74 14.72
N SER A 348 24.85 -2.33 15.65
CA SER A 348 25.02 -1.13 16.47
C SER A 348 25.56 -1.44 17.87
N LYS A 349 25.91 -2.70 18.21
CA LYS A 349 26.27 -3.16 19.57
C LYS A 349 27.28 -2.25 20.26
N GLY A 350 28.41 -1.95 19.63
CA GLY A 350 29.47 -1.12 20.23
C GLY A 350 29.00 0.28 20.63
N ALA A 351 28.31 0.97 19.72
CA ALA A 351 27.73 2.29 19.98
C ALA A 351 26.63 2.25 21.05
N LEU A 352 25.76 1.23 21.02
CA LEU A 352 24.69 1.06 22.01
C LEU A 352 25.22 0.79 23.42
N ARG A 353 26.25 -0.04 23.55
CA ARG A 353 26.91 -0.29 24.84
C ARG A 353 27.61 0.95 25.38
N THR A 354 28.34 1.65 24.51
CA THR A 354 29.02 2.90 24.89
C THR A 354 27.99 3.94 25.35
N LEU A 355 26.83 4.01 24.70
CA LEU A 355 25.73 4.86 25.13
C LEU A 355 25.21 4.43 26.51
N GLY A 356 24.98 3.12 26.71
CA GLY A 356 24.60 2.53 27.98
C GLY A 356 25.52 2.95 29.11
N SER A 357 26.83 2.77 28.95
CA SER A 357 27.84 3.12 29.95
C SER A 357 27.98 4.62 30.18
N LYS A 358 27.88 5.45 29.12
CA LYS A 358 28.03 6.92 29.22
C LYS A 358 26.86 7.59 29.94
N PHE A 359 25.67 7.01 29.87
CA PHE A 359 24.42 7.61 30.38
C PHE A 359 23.75 6.71 31.42
N GLU A 360 24.52 5.86 32.08
CA GLU A 360 24.05 5.03 33.18
C GLU A 360 23.69 5.91 34.39
N SER A 361 22.52 5.65 34.99
CA SER A 361 22.08 6.39 36.17
C SER A 361 22.87 5.92 37.40
N PRO A 362 23.47 6.82 38.19
CA PRO A 362 24.09 6.46 39.47
C PRO A 362 23.07 6.19 40.59
N TYR A 363 21.77 6.40 40.34
CA TYR A 363 20.69 6.22 41.31
C TYR A 363 19.66 5.19 40.83
N ASP A 364 19.21 4.32 41.74
CA ASP A 364 18.25 3.24 41.51
C ASP A 364 16.78 3.69 41.36
N THR A 365 16.48 4.97 41.58
CA THR A 365 15.09 5.46 41.62
C THR A 365 14.72 6.35 40.45
N SER A 366 13.67 5.92 39.74
CA SER A 366 12.91 6.71 38.77
C SER A 366 12.08 7.80 39.46
N SER A 367 12.71 8.87 39.93
CA SER A 367 11.99 10.05 40.41
C SER A 367 12.91 11.25 40.58
N TYR A 368 12.36 12.42 40.27
CA TYR A 368 12.93 13.77 40.26
C TYR A 368 13.55 14.20 38.92
N ARG A 369 12.79 15.06 38.22
CA ARG A 369 13.31 15.93 37.16
C ARG A 369 13.63 17.27 37.82
N HIS A 370 14.90 17.54 38.10
CA HIS A 370 15.31 18.93 38.29
C HIS A 370 15.63 19.59 36.93
N PRO A 371 15.37 20.89 36.74
CA PRO A 371 15.52 21.56 35.44
C PRO A 371 16.95 21.62 34.87
N ASN A 372 17.97 21.26 35.67
CA ASN A 372 19.39 21.35 35.33
C ASN A 372 20.16 20.00 35.44
N GLU A 373 19.46 18.85 35.50
CA GLU A 373 20.12 17.55 35.65
C GLU A 373 20.53 16.89 34.33
N LEU A 374 21.67 16.20 34.37
CA LEU A 374 22.18 15.29 33.34
C LEU A 374 21.10 14.28 32.95
N LEU A 375 20.86 14.11 31.65
CA LEU A 375 19.89 13.15 31.13
C LEU A 375 20.48 11.74 31.17
N TYR A 376 19.87 10.83 31.93
CA TYR A 376 20.24 9.42 31.99
C TYR A 376 19.32 8.52 31.16
N LEU A 377 19.87 7.41 30.68
CA LEU A 377 19.04 6.36 30.10
C LEU A 377 18.16 5.74 31.19
N PRO A 378 16.91 5.34 30.85
CA PRO A 378 16.11 4.54 31.77
C PRO A 378 16.87 3.29 32.22
N VAL A 379 16.81 2.97 33.52
CA VAL A 379 17.56 1.86 34.14
C VAL A 379 17.28 0.52 33.44
N ASP A 380 16.03 0.30 33.05
CA ASP A 380 15.57 -0.89 32.34
C ASP A 380 16.07 -0.98 30.88
N ILE A 381 16.50 0.14 30.28
CA ILE A 381 17.16 0.19 28.97
C ILE A 381 18.67 0.01 29.15
N ALA A 382 19.28 0.77 30.07
CA ALA A 382 20.72 0.72 30.34
C ALA A 382 21.17 -0.69 30.76
N SER A 383 20.46 -1.32 31.69
CA SER A 383 20.73 -2.70 32.13
C SER A 383 20.74 -3.71 30.99
N ILE A 384 19.78 -3.63 30.05
CA ILE A 384 19.75 -4.51 28.86
C ILE A 384 20.96 -4.22 27.96
N LEU A 385 21.28 -2.94 27.72
CA LEU A 385 22.40 -2.58 26.85
C LEU A 385 23.76 -3.06 27.40
N LEU A 386 23.92 -3.13 28.71
CA LEU A 386 25.15 -3.56 29.39
C LEU A 386 25.24 -5.08 29.63
N ASP A 387 24.12 -5.80 29.53
CA ASP A 387 24.03 -7.25 29.70
C ASP A 387 24.73 -8.02 28.55
N GLU A 388 25.93 -8.55 28.80
CA GLU A 388 26.67 -9.38 27.82
C GLU A 388 25.92 -10.68 27.48
N THR A 389 25.24 -11.29 28.45
CA THR A 389 24.52 -12.54 28.23
C THR A 389 23.37 -12.33 27.26
N TRP A 390 22.65 -11.22 27.37
CA TRP A 390 21.63 -10.84 26.39
C TRP A 390 22.22 -10.63 24.99
N TRP A 391 23.36 -9.95 24.85
CA TRP A 391 23.99 -9.77 23.54
C TRP A 391 24.43 -11.09 22.89
N GLN A 392 24.94 -12.03 23.69
CA GLN A 392 25.30 -13.37 23.22
C GLN A 392 24.06 -14.14 22.77
N LEU A 393 22.98 -14.13 23.57
CA LEU A 393 21.70 -14.74 23.22
C LEU A 393 21.07 -14.12 21.96
N LEU A 394 21.10 -12.79 21.84
CA LEU A 394 20.58 -12.10 20.65
C LEU A 394 21.37 -12.48 19.38
N SER A 395 22.68 -12.65 19.50
CA SER A 395 23.54 -13.10 18.40
C SER A 395 23.27 -14.55 18.01
N LYS A 396 23.01 -15.45 18.98
CA LYS A 396 22.55 -16.82 18.72
C LYS A 396 21.19 -16.82 18.02
N LEU A 397 20.25 -16.01 18.51
CA LEU A 397 18.91 -15.88 17.94
C LEU A 397 18.96 -15.37 16.49
N GLU A 398 19.79 -14.37 16.18
CA GLU A 398 19.97 -13.89 14.80
C GLU A 398 20.48 -15.00 13.86
N LYS A 399 21.44 -15.81 14.32
CA LYS A 399 21.94 -16.98 13.57
C LYS A 399 20.85 -18.03 13.34
N VAL A 400 20.03 -18.30 14.36
CA VAL A 400 18.90 -19.24 14.28
C VAL A 400 17.83 -18.76 13.29
N LEU A 401 17.57 -17.45 13.23
CA LEU A 401 16.56 -16.89 12.32
C LEU A 401 17.06 -16.71 10.89
N LYS A 402 18.38 -16.66 10.66
CA LYS A 402 18.96 -16.42 9.34
C LYS A 402 18.56 -17.46 8.27
N PRO A 403 18.58 -18.78 8.53
CA PRO A 403 18.15 -19.80 7.56
C PRO A 403 16.72 -19.60 7.05
N TYR A 404 15.83 -19.04 7.87
CA TYR A 404 14.44 -18.79 7.50
C TYR A 404 14.28 -17.77 6.37
N LEU A 405 15.32 -16.95 6.10
CA LEU A 405 15.39 -15.97 5.00
C LEU A 405 15.51 -16.59 3.61
N LEU A 406 16.02 -17.83 3.53
CA LEU A 406 16.33 -18.49 2.25
C LEU A 406 15.12 -19.23 1.66
N HIS A 407 13.99 -19.24 2.38
CA HIS A 407 12.71 -19.76 1.91
C HIS A 407 12.70 -21.24 1.45
N GLU A 408 13.54 -22.10 2.02
CA GLU A 408 13.58 -23.53 1.70
C GLU A 408 13.49 -24.41 2.96
N PHE A 409 12.48 -25.29 3.03
CA PHE A 409 12.25 -26.15 4.22
C PHE A 409 13.37 -27.18 4.42
N GLU A 410 13.93 -27.70 3.35
CA GLU A 410 15.03 -28.67 3.42
C GLU A 410 16.26 -28.06 4.12
N GLN A 411 16.59 -26.81 3.78
CA GLN A 411 17.67 -26.08 4.45
C GLN A 411 17.40 -25.85 5.93
N LEU A 412 16.13 -25.62 6.32
CA LEU A 412 15.75 -25.49 7.73
C LEU A 412 15.95 -26.81 8.48
N VAL A 413 15.50 -27.93 7.91
CA VAL A 413 15.69 -29.25 8.52
C VAL A 413 17.18 -29.56 8.66
N GLN A 414 17.97 -29.29 7.63
CA GLN A 414 19.41 -29.51 7.66
C GLN A 414 20.12 -28.59 8.66
N PHE A 415 19.66 -27.35 8.81
CA PHE A 415 20.17 -26.44 9.84
C PHE A 415 19.95 -26.99 11.24
N TRP A 416 18.71 -27.41 11.56
CA TRP A 416 18.37 -27.91 12.89
C TRP A 416 19.08 -29.22 13.23
N LYS A 417 19.24 -30.13 12.26
CA LYS A 417 20.01 -31.38 12.43
C LYS A 417 21.48 -31.18 12.82
N ASN A 418 22.03 -29.99 12.57
CA ASN A 418 23.41 -29.65 12.90
C ASN A 418 23.47 -28.58 14.00
N TYR A 419 22.36 -28.32 14.70
CA TYR A 419 22.29 -27.31 15.75
C TYR A 419 22.93 -27.83 17.04
N GLU A 420 23.65 -26.95 17.75
CA GLU A 420 24.47 -27.35 18.90
C GLU A 420 23.65 -27.83 20.12
N ASP A 421 22.40 -27.40 20.23
CA ASP A 421 21.49 -27.77 21.32
C ASP A 421 20.58 -28.93 20.87
N SER A 422 20.90 -30.14 21.32
CA SER A 422 20.18 -31.36 20.93
C SER A 422 18.74 -31.42 21.42
N ASP A 423 18.41 -30.79 22.55
CA ASP A 423 17.04 -30.76 23.08
C ASP A 423 16.17 -29.83 22.22
N LEU A 424 16.66 -28.61 21.96
CA LEU A 424 15.97 -27.67 21.10
C LEU A 424 15.87 -28.18 19.66
N GLU A 425 16.92 -28.81 19.13
CA GLU A 425 16.88 -29.50 17.83
C GLU A 425 15.71 -30.48 17.75
N GLN A 426 15.63 -31.45 18.67
CA GLN A 426 14.60 -32.49 18.63
C GLN A 426 13.19 -31.89 18.70
N LYS A 427 13.00 -30.91 19.60
CA LYS A 427 11.72 -30.20 19.76
C LYS A 427 11.30 -29.48 18.48
N ILE A 428 12.22 -28.75 17.84
CA ILE A 428 11.91 -28.01 16.61
C ILE A 428 11.70 -28.95 15.42
N LEU A 429 12.52 -29.99 15.26
CA LEU A 429 12.34 -30.99 14.20
C LEU A 429 10.99 -31.71 14.31
N ASN A 430 10.57 -32.12 15.51
CA ASN A 430 9.25 -32.72 15.74
C ASN A 430 8.12 -31.77 15.36
N ARG A 431 8.23 -30.48 15.69
CA ARG A 431 7.24 -29.46 15.32
C ARG A 431 7.22 -29.18 13.82
N LEU A 432 8.38 -29.12 13.16
CA LEU A 432 8.47 -28.98 11.71
C LEU A 432 7.85 -30.18 10.99
N GLN A 433 8.11 -31.40 11.44
CA GLN A 433 7.52 -32.62 10.89
C GLN A 433 6.00 -32.64 11.08
N THR A 434 5.51 -32.29 12.27
CA THR A 434 4.07 -32.19 12.53
C THR A 434 3.41 -31.14 11.62
N ARG A 435 4.08 -30.02 11.36
CA ARG A 435 3.58 -29.01 10.42
C ARG A 435 3.54 -29.52 8.99
N TRP A 436 4.58 -30.22 8.54
CA TRP A 436 4.63 -30.83 7.22
C TRP A 436 3.50 -31.85 7.01
N GLN A 437 3.27 -32.73 7.98
CA GLN A 437 2.16 -33.69 7.94
C GLN A 437 0.77 -33.04 7.93
N ASN A 438 0.65 -31.80 8.42
CA ASN A 438 -0.59 -31.04 8.32
C ASN A 438 -0.77 -30.34 6.95
N TRP A 439 0.26 -30.33 6.11
CA TRP A 439 0.21 -29.74 4.76
C TRP A 439 -0.21 -30.77 3.70
N GLU A 440 0.36 -31.97 3.80
CA GLU A 440 -0.09 -33.18 3.10
C GLU A 440 -1.56 -33.45 3.45
#